data_AF-A0AAW4QA81-F1
#
_entry.id   AF-A0AAW4QA81-F1
#
_cell.length_a   1.000
_cell.length_b   1.000
_cell.length_c   1.000
_cell.angle_alpha   90.00
_cell.angle_beta   90.00
_cell.angle_gamma   90.00
#
_symmetry.space_group_name_H-M   'P 1'
#
loop_
_entity.id
_entity.type
_entity.pdbx_description
1 polymer ?
#
loop_
_entity_poly.entity_id
_entity_poly.type
_entity_poly.pdbx_seq_one_letter_code
_entity_poly.pdbx_strand_id
1 'polypeptide(L)'
;MKSRVYFLNARERRFMIRITSTIDGYTARVMEEVSGGQVVPVALNLPPRLEIDPAEFYRNRAKYRSALVLQVNDELLVWRVTGLTPEQAGEDNDAYIRANLAGWEGGYPFASMDEMDEWNIREL
;
A
#
# COMPACT_ATOMS: atom_id res chain seq x y z
N MET A 1 -6.40 -9.52 8.74
CA MET A 1 -5.46 -8.54 8.16
C MET A 1 -4.08 -9.18 8.14
N LYS A 2 -3.45 -9.27 6.96
CA LYS A 2 -2.09 -9.81 6.79
C LYS A 2 -1.22 -8.76 6.10
N SER A 3 0.03 -8.62 6.51
CA SER A 3 0.88 -7.54 5.99
C SER A 3 2.30 -8.01 5.69
N ARG A 4 2.92 -7.40 4.69
CA ARG A 4 4.33 -7.57 4.37
C ARG A 4 5.04 -6.22 4.43
N VAL A 5 6.21 -6.20 5.07
CA VAL A 5 7.10 -5.04 5.10
C VAL A 5 8.28 -5.27 4.18
N TYR A 6 8.67 -4.24 3.44
CA TYR A 6 9.90 -4.23 2.66
C TYR A 6 10.55 -2.85 2.70
N PHE A 7 11.78 -2.78 2.21
CA PHE A 7 12.55 -1.55 2.15
C PHE A 7 12.85 -1.17 0.70
N LEU A 8 12.81 0.12 0.41
CA LEU A 8 13.20 0.69 -0.88
C LEU A 8 14.26 1.77 -0.64
N ASN A 9 15.38 1.68 -1.35
CA ASN A 9 16.38 2.74 -1.38
C ASN A 9 16.14 3.60 -2.62
N ALA A 10 15.86 4.90 -2.42
CA ALA A 10 15.69 5.88 -3.48
C ALA A 10 16.78 6.94 -3.35
N ARG A 11 17.91 6.70 -4.03
CA ARG A 11 19.16 7.47 -3.88
C ARG A 11 19.65 7.44 -2.42
N GLU A 12 19.80 8.58 -1.77
CA GLU A 12 20.23 8.72 -0.37
C GLU A 12 19.11 8.52 0.66
N ARG A 13 17.85 8.33 0.21
CA ARG A 13 16.70 8.14 1.10
C ARG A 13 16.33 6.66 1.17
N ARG A 14 15.94 6.20 2.36
CA ARG A 14 15.49 4.84 2.58
C ARG A 14 14.08 4.84 3.15
N PHE A 15 13.21 4.08 2.51
CA PHE A 15 11.81 3.95 2.88
C PHE A 15 11.51 2.54 3.37
N MET A 16 10.67 2.45 4.38
CA MET A 16 10.03 1.23 4.86
C MET A 16 8.57 1.27 4.44
N ILE A 17 8.13 0.28 3.66
CA ILE A 17 6.79 0.20 3.12
C ILE A 17 6.09 -1.03 3.70
N ARG A 18 4.90 -0.84 4.26
CA ARG A 18 4.02 -1.92 4.71
C ARG A 18 2.84 -2.04 3.76
N ILE A 19 2.76 -3.16 3.03
CA ILE A 19 1.58 -3.55 2.26
C ILE A 19 0.69 -4.42 3.13
N THR A 20 -0.57 -4.06 3.26
CA THR A 20 -1.54 -4.77 4.09
C THR A 20 -2.68 -5.27 3.24
N SER A 21 -2.92 -6.59 3.23
CA SER A 21 -4.12 -7.19 2.66
C SER A 21 -5.24 -7.17 3.71
N THR A 22 -6.33 -6.49 3.35
CA THR A 22 -7.64 -6.57 4.01
C THR A 22 -8.59 -7.40 3.17
N ILE A 23 -9.80 -7.67 3.66
CA ILE A 23 -10.81 -8.38 2.86
C ILE A 23 -11.17 -7.55 1.61
N ASP A 24 -11.27 -6.22 1.75
CA ASP A 24 -11.70 -5.32 0.68
C ASP A 24 -10.60 -4.92 -0.29
N GLY A 25 -9.33 -5.04 0.09
CA GLY A 25 -8.24 -4.68 -0.81
C GLY A 25 -6.85 -4.67 -0.20
N TYR A 26 -6.00 -3.79 -0.73
CA TYR A 26 -4.67 -3.55 -0.23
C TYR A 26 -4.48 -2.10 0.16
N THR A 27 -3.80 -1.88 1.28
CA THR A 27 -3.29 -0.56 1.68
C THR A 27 -1.78 -0.56 1.74
N ALA A 28 -1.16 0.60 1.51
CA ALA A 28 0.27 0.81 1.61
C ALA A 28 0.56 1.99 2.53
N ARG A 29 1.30 1.72 3.60
CA ARG A 29 1.83 2.73 4.52
C ARG A 29 3.32 2.90 4.31
N VAL A 30 3.79 4.14 4.26
CA VAL A 30 5.19 4.47 4.02
C VAL A 30 5.77 5.20 5.23
N MET A 31 6.96 4.78 5.63
CA MET A 31 7.80 5.46 6.61
C MET A 31 9.17 5.71 5.97
N GLU A 32 9.85 6.77 6.39
CA GLU A 32 11.22 7.08 5.99
C GLU A 32 12.18 6.83 7.16
N GLU A 33 13.28 6.15 6.87
CA GLU A 33 14.44 6.06 7.77
C GLU A 33 15.33 7.29 7.54
N VAL A 34 15.36 8.19 8.52
CA VAL A 34 16.16 9.42 8.47
C VAL A 34 17.47 9.28 9.23
N SER A 35 18.37 10.26 9.08
CA SER A 35 19.66 10.31 9.77
C SER A 35 19.52 10.06 11.27
N GLY A 36 20.36 9.17 11.82
CA GLY A 36 20.29 8.75 13.22
C GLY A 36 19.41 7.51 13.45
N GLY A 37 18.89 6.87 12.39
CA GLY A 37 18.11 5.63 12.48
C GLY A 37 16.67 5.84 12.96
N GLN A 38 16.22 7.10 13.01
CA GLN A 38 14.84 7.43 13.34
C GLN A 38 13.94 7.07 12.15
N VAL A 39 12.75 6.54 12.45
CA VAL A 39 11.73 6.23 11.45
C VAL A 39 10.57 7.20 11.61
N VAL A 40 10.26 7.95 10.55
CA VAL A 40 9.20 8.97 10.54
C VAL A 40 8.13 8.64 9.50
N PRO A 41 6.85 8.93 9.77
CA PRO A 41 5.79 8.73 8.79
C PRO A 41 5.92 9.72 7.64
N VAL A 42 5.61 9.28 6.43
CA VAL A 42 5.56 10.13 5.23
C VAL A 42 4.28 9.86 4.45
N ALA A 43 3.72 10.90 3.83
CA ALA A 43 2.66 10.76 2.84
C ALA A 43 3.27 10.77 1.43
N LEU A 44 2.71 9.95 0.53
CA LEU A 44 2.92 10.16 -0.91
C LEU A 44 2.19 11.44 -1.32
N ASN A 45 2.81 12.27 -2.16
CA ASN A 45 2.15 13.49 -2.65
C ASN A 45 1.02 13.17 -3.63
N LEU A 46 1.13 12.05 -4.35
CA LEU A 46 0.10 11.49 -5.23
C LEU A 46 -0.16 10.03 -4.85
N PRO A 47 -0.82 9.74 -3.72
CA PRO A 47 -1.05 8.38 -3.29
C PRO A 47 -2.02 7.69 -4.27
N PRO A 48 -1.72 6.49 -4.78
CA PRO A 48 -2.68 5.76 -5.58
C PRO A 48 -3.88 5.41 -4.70
N ARG A 49 -5.08 5.80 -5.14
CA ARG A 49 -6.36 5.59 -4.47
C ARG A 49 -7.38 5.17 -5.50
N LEU A 50 -7.49 3.86 -5.67
CA LEU A 50 -8.30 3.27 -6.72
C LEU A 50 -9.34 2.32 -6.14
N GLU A 51 -10.55 2.46 -6.64
CA GLU A 51 -11.65 1.52 -6.38
C GLU A 51 -12.02 0.83 -7.68
N ILE A 52 -12.07 -0.50 -7.63
CA ILE A 52 -12.22 -1.38 -8.81
C ILE A 52 -13.54 -2.15 -8.67
N ASP A 53 -14.18 -2.48 -9.79
CA ASP A 53 -15.31 -3.42 -9.77
C ASP A 53 -14.96 -4.69 -8.96
N PRO A 54 -15.81 -5.15 -8.02
CA PRO A 54 -15.48 -6.29 -7.18
C PRO A 54 -15.15 -7.57 -7.97
N ALA A 55 -15.90 -7.85 -9.05
CA ALA A 55 -15.68 -9.07 -9.83
C ALA A 55 -14.33 -9.03 -10.56
N GLU A 56 -13.91 -7.86 -11.04
CA GLU A 56 -12.58 -7.65 -11.62
C GLU A 56 -11.49 -7.71 -10.54
N PHE A 57 -11.70 -7.05 -9.40
CA PHE A 57 -10.75 -6.96 -8.31
C PHE A 57 -10.38 -8.33 -7.75
N TYR A 58 -11.37 -9.10 -7.29
CA TYR A 58 -11.11 -10.39 -6.66
C TYR A 58 -10.58 -11.44 -7.65
N ARG A 59 -10.98 -11.37 -8.93
CA ARG A 59 -10.42 -12.24 -9.98
C ARG A 59 -8.94 -11.96 -10.24
N ASN A 60 -8.50 -10.72 -10.10
CA ASN A 60 -7.13 -10.29 -10.42
C ASN A 60 -6.40 -9.72 -9.18
N ARG A 61 -6.74 -10.19 -7.98
CA ARG A 61 -6.30 -9.58 -6.72
C ARG A 61 -4.77 -9.37 -6.65
N ALA A 62 -4.01 -10.41 -6.97
CA ALA A 62 -2.55 -10.37 -6.99
C ALA A 62 -1.96 -9.36 -8.00
N LYS A 63 -2.65 -9.10 -9.11
CA LYS A 63 -2.27 -8.04 -10.07
C LYS A 63 -2.38 -6.67 -9.41
N TYR A 64 -3.44 -6.41 -8.65
CA TYR A 64 -3.61 -5.12 -7.95
C TYR A 64 -2.66 -4.95 -6.78
N ARG A 65 -2.31 -6.03 -6.08
CA ARG A 65 -1.20 -6.00 -5.10
C ARG A 65 0.09 -5.49 -5.76
N SER A 66 0.44 -6.09 -6.89
CA SER A 66 1.64 -5.73 -7.67
C SER A 66 1.57 -4.29 -8.19
N ALA A 67 0.41 -3.88 -8.71
CA ALA A 67 0.17 -2.54 -9.21
C ALA A 67 0.29 -1.46 -8.10
N LEU A 68 -0.22 -1.73 -6.90
CA LEU A 68 -0.08 -0.82 -5.76
C LEU A 68 1.40 -0.62 -5.41
N VAL A 69 2.16 -1.71 -5.36
CA VAL A 69 3.60 -1.66 -5.03
C VAL A 69 4.38 -0.86 -6.07
N LEU A 70 4.13 -1.12 -7.36
CA LEU A 70 4.79 -0.39 -8.44
C LEU A 70 4.50 1.11 -8.36
N GLN A 71 3.24 1.50 -8.19
CA GLN A 71 2.84 2.91 -8.09
C GLN A 71 3.43 3.61 -6.85
N VAL A 72 3.47 2.92 -5.70
CA VAL A 72 4.13 3.45 -4.49
C VAL A 72 5.62 3.62 -4.72
N ASN A 73 6.29 2.62 -5.31
CA ASN A 73 7.72 2.69 -5.61
C ASN A 73 8.05 3.82 -6.59
N ASP A 74 7.22 4.03 -7.62
CA ASP A 74 7.42 5.10 -8.61
C ASP A 74 7.42 6.47 -7.93
N GLU A 75 6.43 6.76 -7.07
CA GLU A 75 6.37 8.02 -6.32
C GLU A 75 7.57 8.21 -5.38
N LEU A 76 8.02 7.13 -4.72
CA LEU A 76 9.19 7.17 -3.84
C LEU A 76 10.49 7.39 -4.60
N LEU A 77 10.66 6.78 -5.78
CA LEU A 77 11.86 6.92 -6.62
C LEU A 77 12.03 8.35 -7.16
N VAL A 78 10.93 9.08 -7.35
CA VAL A 78 10.96 10.51 -7.72
C VAL A 78 10.79 11.45 -6.53
N TRP A 79 10.90 10.93 -5.30
CA TRP A 79 10.88 11.69 -4.04
C TRP A 79 9.62 12.54 -3.83
N ARG A 80 8.48 12.10 -4.36
CA ARG A 80 7.18 12.76 -4.18
C ARG A 80 6.56 12.35 -2.85
N VAL A 81 7.22 12.74 -1.77
CA VAL A 81 6.75 12.48 -0.41
C VAL A 81 6.87 13.70 0.47
N THR A 82 5.96 13.80 1.45
CA THR A 82 5.94 14.85 2.48
C THR A 82 6.07 14.19 3.85
N GLY A 83 6.99 14.69 4.68
CA GLY A 83 7.14 14.24 6.05
C GLY A 83 5.90 14.59 6.89
N LEU A 84 5.45 13.67 7.73
CA LEU A 84 4.30 13.85 8.60
C LEU A 84 4.75 13.93 10.06
N THR A 85 4.03 14.71 10.86
CA THR A 85 4.09 14.57 12.32
C THR A 85 3.33 13.32 12.76
N PRO A 86 3.59 12.78 13.97
CA PRO A 86 2.83 11.65 14.50
C PRO A 86 1.31 11.88 14.51
N GLU A 87 0.87 13.11 14.76
CA GLU A 87 -0.54 13.50 14.80
C GLU A 87 -1.18 13.53 13.40
N GLN A 88 -0.38 13.81 12.38
CA GLN A 88 -0.82 13.79 10.97
C GLN A 88 -0.84 12.37 10.40
N ALA A 89 -0.12 11.43 11.00
CA ALA A 89 0.01 10.07 10.52
C ALA A 89 -1.25 9.23 10.80
N GLY A 90 -2.21 9.28 9.87
CA GLY A 90 -3.42 8.47 9.87
C GLY A 90 -3.60 7.63 8.60
N GLU A 91 -4.64 6.79 8.60
CA GLU A 91 -5.05 5.96 7.44
C GLU A 91 -5.41 6.82 6.21
N ASP A 92 -5.82 8.07 6.43
CA ASP A 92 -6.07 9.05 5.38
C ASP A 92 -4.81 9.47 4.59
N ASN A 93 -3.62 8.98 4.95
CA ASN A 93 -2.39 9.15 4.17
C ASN A 93 -2.00 7.86 3.43
N ASP A 94 -2.63 6.74 3.75
CA ASP A 94 -2.30 5.47 3.12
C ASP A 94 -2.77 5.50 1.65
N ALA A 95 -1.98 4.83 0.82
CA ALA A 95 -2.38 4.51 -0.54
C ALA A 95 -3.20 3.22 -0.54
N TYR A 96 -4.12 3.06 -1.49
CA TYR A 96 -4.94 1.85 -1.59
C TYR A 96 -5.36 1.50 -3.01
N ILE A 97 -5.52 0.20 -3.24
CA ILE A 97 -6.33 -0.35 -4.33
C ILE A 97 -7.30 -1.35 -3.70
N ARG A 98 -8.61 -1.12 -3.87
CA ARG A 98 -9.66 -1.92 -3.23
C ARG A 98 -10.85 -2.19 -4.15
N ALA A 99 -11.66 -3.17 -3.79
CA ALA A 99 -12.95 -3.40 -4.40
C ALA A 99 -13.94 -2.27 -4.02
N ASN A 100 -14.70 -1.77 -4.99
CA ASN A 100 -15.82 -0.87 -4.76
C ASN A 100 -17.03 -1.68 -4.29
N LEU A 101 -17.30 -1.68 -2.99
CA LEU A 101 -18.41 -2.43 -2.39
C LEU A 101 -19.71 -1.64 -2.28
N ALA A 102 -19.83 -0.50 -2.97
CA ALA A 102 -21.10 0.23 -3.03
C ALA A 102 -22.21 -0.69 -3.57
N GLY A 103 -23.30 -0.82 -2.81
CA GLY A 103 -24.41 -1.73 -3.13
C GLY A 103 -24.23 -3.19 -2.69
N TRP A 104 -23.11 -3.54 -2.06
CA TRP A 104 -22.83 -4.87 -1.51
C TRP A 104 -22.87 -4.85 0.02
N GLU A 105 -24.05 -4.65 0.61
CA GLU A 105 -24.23 -4.51 2.07
C GLU A 105 -23.77 -5.72 2.89
N GLY A 106 -23.82 -6.92 2.30
CA GLY A 106 -23.30 -8.16 2.88
C GLY A 106 -21.84 -8.50 2.51
N GLY A 107 -21.15 -7.59 1.81
CA GLY A 107 -19.86 -7.85 1.18
C GLY A 107 -19.98 -8.62 -0.15
N TYR A 108 -18.85 -8.77 -0.83
CA TYR A 108 -18.80 -9.50 -2.09
C TYR A 108 -18.67 -11.02 -1.83
N PRO A 109 -19.47 -11.90 -2.48
CA PRO A 109 -19.51 -13.34 -2.18
C PRO A 109 -18.16 -14.07 -2.30
N PHE A 110 -17.26 -13.59 -3.16
CA PHE A 110 -15.94 -14.20 -3.38
C PHE A 110 -14.81 -13.39 -2.73
N ALA A 111 -15.13 -12.56 -1.75
CA ALA A 111 -14.13 -11.77 -1.05
C ALA A 111 -13.16 -12.68 -0.27
N SER A 112 -11.86 -12.42 -0.45
CA SER A 112 -10.80 -13.15 0.26
C SER A 112 -9.64 -12.21 0.57
N MET A 113 -8.86 -12.55 1.59
CA MET A 113 -7.57 -11.92 1.86
C MET A 113 -6.45 -12.75 1.23
N ASP A 114 -5.36 -12.08 0.86
CA ASP A 114 -4.14 -12.79 0.47
C ASP A 114 -3.35 -13.26 1.69
N GLU A 115 -2.71 -14.42 1.53
CA GLU A 115 -1.57 -14.82 2.33
C GLU A 115 -0.36 -13.96 1.95
N MET A 116 0.19 -13.23 2.92
CA MET A 116 1.28 -12.26 2.70
C MET A 116 2.65 -12.78 3.17
N ASP A 117 2.67 -13.88 3.92
CA ASP A 117 3.89 -14.38 4.58
C ASP A 117 4.90 -14.94 3.58
N GLU A 118 4.40 -15.60 2.54
CA GLU A 118 5.20 -16.21 1.47
C GLU A 118 5.43 -15.27 0.27
N TRP A 119 4.81 -14.10 0.26
CA TRP A 119 4.94 -13.20 -0.89
C TRP A 119 6.34 -12.59 -0.99
N ASN A 120 7.02 -12.90 -2.09
CA ASN A 120 8.32 -12.37 -2.42
C ASN A 120 8.18 -11.13 -3.31
N ILE A 121 8.49 -9.96 -2.73
CA ILE A 121 8.37 -8.69 -3.43
C ILE A 121 9.37 -8.51 -4.59
N ARG A 122 10.41 -9.36 -4.67
CA ARG A 122 11.40 -9.32 -5.76
C ARG A 122 10.87 -9.92 -7.07
N GLU A 123 9.65 -10.45 -7.06
CA GLU A 123 8.98 -11.05 -8.22
C GLU A 123 8.09 -10.03 -8.97
N LEU A 124 8.29 -8.73 -8.70
CA LEU A 124 7.61 -7.61 -9.35
C LEU A 124 8.39 -7.07 -10.55
#